data_AF-A0A814UHY8-F1
#
_entry.id   AF-A0A814UHY8-F1
#
_cell.length_a   1.000
_cell.length_b   1.000
_cell.length_c   1.000
_cell.angle_alpha   90.00
_cell.angle_beta   90.00
_cell.angle_gamma   90.00
#
_symmetry.space_group_name_H-M   'P 1'
#
loop_
_entity.id
_entity.type
_entity.pdbx_description
1 polymer ?
#
loop_
_entity_poly.entity_id
_entity_poly.type
_entity_poly.pdbx_seq_one_letter_code
_entity_poly.pdbx_strand_id
1 'polypeptide(L)'
;MYRTSSDRKNILINQKKKMQNQNSSPSSSADLDSKLTSIITNILNNPIFIKSIVDQVKEHLTQIQETVAKHTDEITELQLKSNDMEQYDRRLNILVHGIPEKDGEITNDLFIDMCDSIQVNIKQTDIS
;
A
#
# COMPACT_ATOMS: atom_id res chain seq x y z
N MET A 1 -57.88 6.22 64.26
CA MET A 1 -56.87 7.22 64.67
C MET A 1 -56.51 8.08 63.46
N TYR A 2 -56.97 9.32 63.43
CA TYR A 2 -56.66 10.26 62.34
C TYR A 2 -55.27 10.87 62.58
N ARG A 3 -54.32 10.62 61.66
CA ARG A 3 -52.99 11.24 61.68
C ARG A 3 -53.13 12.75 61.47
N THR A 4 -52.49 13.52 62.33
CA THR A 4 -52.62 14.99 62.34
C THR A 4 -51.81 15.63 61.22
N SER A 5 -52.16 16.87 60.83
CA SER A 5 -51.48 17.61 59.75
C SER A 5 -49.97 17.81 60.00
N SER A 6 -49.54 17.80 61.26
CA SER A 6 -48.12 17.87 61.66
C SER A 6 -47.34 16.60 61.30
N ASP A 7 -47.95 15.41 61.39
CA ASP A 7 -47.30 14.15 61.03
C ASP A 7 -47.02 14.06 59.53
N ARG A 8 -47.91 14.61 58.70
CA ARG A 8 -47.72 14.67 57.24
C ARG A 8 -46.58 15.60 56.85
N LYS A 9 -46.42 16.74 57.54
CA LYS A 9 -45.30 17.67 57.27
C LYS A 9 -43.95 17.05 57.60
N ASN A 10 -43.83 16.33 58.72
CA ASN A 10 -42.57 15.66 59.09
C ASN A 10 -42.20 14.52 58.13
N ILE A 11 -43.18 13.78 57.61
CA ILE A 11 -42.94 12.77 56.58
C ILE A 11 -42.46 13.41 55.28
N LEU A 12 -43.07 14.52 54.85
CA LEU A 12 -42.66 15.23 53.63
C LEU A 12 -41.26 15.83 53.76
N ILE A 13 -40.91 16.37 54.92
CA ILE A 13 -39.58 16.95 55.19
C ILE A 13 -38.51 15.85 55.18
N ASN A 14 -38.80 14.68 55.79
CA ASN A 14 -37.88 13.54 55.76
C ASN A 14 -37.75 12.90 54.38
N GLN A 15 -38.83 12.89 53.58
CA GLN A 15 -38.74 12.45 52.18
C GLN A 15 -37.95 13.43 51.31
N LYS A 16 -38.14 14.76 51.47
CA LYS A 16 -37.34 15.77 50.77
C LYS A 16 -35.86 15.71 51.15
N LYS A 17 -35.53 15.50 52.43
CA LYS A 17 -34.14 15.28 52.88
C LYS A 17 -33.53 14.01 52.29
N LYS A 18 -34.30 12.92 52.17
CA LYS A 18 -33.82 11.69 51.52
C LYS A 18 -33.62 11.85 50.01
N MET A 19 -34.44 12.65 49.33
CA MET A 19 -34.27 12.92 47.90
C MET A 19 -33.13 13.92 47.61
N GLN A 20 -32.90 14.92 48.47
CA GLN A 20 -31.76 15.83 48.31
C GLN A 20 -30.41 15.17 48.60
N ASN A 21 -30.38 14.09 49.39
CA ASN A 21 -29.14 13.38 49.72
C ASN A 21 -28.76 12.27 48.72
N GLN A 22 -29.56 12.06 47.66
CA GLN A 22 -29.26 11.09 46.58
C GLN A 22 -28.78 11.75 45.27
N ASN A 23 -28.75 13.08 45.20
CA ASN A 23 -28.36 13.83 43.98
C ASN A 23 -27.00 14.54 44.08
N SER A 24 -26.21 14.28 45.11
CA SER A 24 -24.85 14.82 45.23
C SER A 24 -23.83 13.69 45.24
N SER A 25 -23.58 13.10 44.06
CA SER A 25 -22.28 12.51 43.77
C SER A 25 -21.68 13.29 42.61
N PRO A 26 -20.68 14.15 42.85
CA PRO A 26 -19.88 14.70 41.77
C PRO A 26 -18.99 13.54 41.28
N SER A 27 -19.41 12.81 40.25
CA SER A 27 -18.50 11.94 39.50
C SER A 27 -17.51 12.87 38.80
N SER A 28 -16.43 13.22 39.51
CA SER A 28 -15.44 14.19 39.05
C SER A 28 -14.80 13.66 37.77
N SER A 29 -14.42 14.55 36.85
CA SER A 29 -13.71 14.17 35.62
C SER A 29 -12.47 13.31 35.90
N ALA A 30 -11.85 13.50 37.06
CA ALA A 30 -10.71 12.68 37.51
C ALA A 30 -11.06 11.21 37.76
N ASP A 31 -12.31 10.88 38.14
CA ASP A 31 -12.76 9.49 38.31
C ASP A 31 -13.05 8.81 36.95
N LEU A 32 -13.43 9.59 35.94
CA LEU A 32 -13.55 9.13 34.56
C LEU A 32 -12.18 8.92 33.92
N ASP A 33 -11.26 9.86 34.12
CA ASP A 33 -9.88 9.77 33.61
C ASP A 33 -9.12 8.59 34.24
N SER A 34 -9.31 8.35 35.55
CA SER A 34 -8.67 7.20 36.22
C SER A 34 -9.19 5.86 35.67
N LYS A 35 -10.50 5.74 35.41
CA LYS A 35 -11.11 4.56 34.80
C LYS A 35 -10.64 4.34 33.38
N LEU A 36 -10.62 5.39 32.56
CA LEU A 36 -10.07 5.36 31.20
C LEU A 36 -8.61 4.90 31.20
N THR A 37 -7.79 5.45 32.08
CA THR A 37 -6.39 5.07 32.22
C THR A 37 -6.25 3.60 32.62
N SER A 38 -7.06 3.12 33.56
CA SER A 38 -7.04 1.70 33.98
C SER A 38 -7.44 0.73 32.86
N ILE A 39 -8.42 1.11 32.04
CA ILE A 39 -8.88 0.32 30.89
C ILE A 39 -7.79 0.28 29.82
N ILE A 40 -7.20 1.43 29.48
CA ILE A 40 -6.08 1.52 28.53
C ILE A 40 -4.90 0.68 29.02
N THR A 41 -4.59 0.75 30.32
CA THR A 41 -3.49 -0.01 30.92
C THR A 41 -3.77 -1.52 30.90
N ASN A 42 -5.01 -1.96 31.12
CA ASN A 42 -5.40 -3.37 31.00
C ASN A 42 -5.37 -3.90 29.56
N ILE A 43 -5.72 -3.06 28.58
CA ILE A 43 -5.62 -3.42 27.16
C ILE A 43 -4.15 -3.53 26.74
N LEU A 44 -3.31 -2.58 27.15
CA LEU A 44 -1.87 -2.59 26.90
C LEU A 44 -1.13 -3.71 27.64
N ASN A 45 -1.62 -4.11 28.82
CA ASN A 45 -1.06 -5.21 29.60
C ASN A 45 -1.71 -6.57 29.30
N ASN A 46 -2.41 -6.71 28.18
CA ASN A 46 -2.84 -8.02 27.69
C ASN A 46 -1.79 -8.58 26.72
N PRO A 47 -0.72 -9.26 27.22
CA PRO A 47 0.37 -9.75 26.39
C PRO A 47 -0.11 -10.73 25.32
N ILE A 48 -1.27 -11.37 25.52
CA ILE A 48 -1.88 -12.29 24.56
C ILE A 48 -2.35 -11.53 23.31
N PHE A 49 -3.01 -10.38 23.49
CA PHE A 49 -3.50 -9.58 22.37
C PHE A 49 -2.34 -8.95 21.58
N ILE A 50 -1.35 -8.37 22.28
CA ILE A 50 -0.15 -7.81 21.64
C ILE A 50 0.60 -8.90 20.87
N LYS A 51 0.79 -10.08 21.48
CA LYS A 51 1.44 -11.22 20.82
C LYS A 51 0.69 -11.64 19.55
N SER A 52 -0.64 -11.72 19.60
CA SER A 52 -1.47 -12.05 18.43
C SER A 52 -1.27 -11.06 17.28
N ILE A 53 -1.22 -9.76 17.57
CA ILE A 53 -0.96 -8.74 16.53
C ILE A 53 0.45 -8.90 15.97
N VAL A 54 1.45 -9.10 16.83
CA VAL A 54 2.84 -9.29 16.39
C VAL A 54 2.98 -10.53 15.50
N ASP A 55 2.32 -11.63 15.85
CA ASP A 55 2.36 -12.87 15.08
C ASP A 55 1.67 -12.68 13.71
N GLN A 56 0.54 -11.97 13.65
CA GLN A 56 -0.12 -11.62 12.39
C GLN A 56 0.76 -10.71 11.50
N VAL A 57 1.39 -9.69 12.09
CA VAL A 57 2.29 -8.80 11.36
C VAL A 57 3.49 -9.57 10.81
N LYS A 58 4.04 -10.51 11.57
CA LYS A 58 5.13 -11.38 11.10
C LYS A 58 4.70 -12.24 9.92
N GLU A 59 3.53 -12.87 10.02
CA GLU A 59 2.98 -13.69 8.95
C GLU A 59 2.80 -12.87 7.66
N HIS A 60 2.20 -11.68 7.76
CA HIS A 60 2.07 -10.77 6.62
C HIS A 60 3.43 -10.34 6.05
N LEU A 61 4.42 -10.08 6.90
CA LEU A 61 5.75 -9.71 6.48
C LEU A 61 6.40 -10.86 5.68
N THR A 62 6.27 -12.10 6.14
CA THR A 62 6.75 -13.28 5.43
C THR A 62 6.04 -13.46 4.08
N GLN A 63 4.72 -13.34 4.03
CA GLN A 63 3.95 -13.43 2.77
C GLN A 63 4.38 -12.34 1.76
N ILE A 64 4.61 -11.11 2.23
CA ILE A 64 5.10 -10.01 1.40
C ILE A 64 6.50 -10.33 0.88
N GLN A 65 7.40 -10.83 1.73
CA GLN A 65 8.77 -11.20 1.33
C GLN A 65 8.77 -12.28 0.24
N GLU A 66 7.96 -13.32 0.40
CA GLU A 66 7.82 -14.40 -0.60
C GLU A 66 7.26 -13.86 -1.93
N THR A 67 6.25 -12.98 -1.86
CA THR A 67 5.66 -12.36 -3.05
C THR A 67 6.67 -11.46 -3.77
N VAL A 68 7.44 -10.67 -3.02
CA VAL A 68 8.49 -9.82 -3.58
C VAL A 68 9.57 -10.65 -4.24
N ALA A 69 10.03 -11.74 -3.60
CA ALA A 69 11.01 -12.64 -4.19
C ALA A 69 10.49 -13.23 -5.51
N LYS A 70 9.28 -13.78 -5.50
CA LYS A 70 8.64 -14.36 -6.69
C LYS A 70 8.53 -13.34 -7.84
N HIS A 71 8.01 -12.15 -7.57
CA HIS A 71 7.89 -11.13 -8.62
C HIS A 71 9.26 -10.63 -9.11
N THR A 72 10.28 -10.62 -8.25
CA THR A 72 11.65 -10.26 -8.66
C THR A 72 12.22 -11.29 -9.64
N ASP A 73 11.99 -12.58 -9.38
CA ASP A 73 12.38 -13.66 -10.29
C ASP A 73 11.64 -13.56 -11.62
N GLU A 74 10.32 -13.34 -11.60
CA GLU A 74 9.50 -13.15 -12.80
C GLU A 74 9.96 -11.95 -13.65
N ILE A 75 10.27 -10.81 -13.01
CA ILE A 75 10.81 -9.63 -13.71
C ILE A 75 12.13 -9.97 -14.38
N THR A 76 13.01 -10.69 -13.68
CA THR A 76 14.32 -11.09 -14.22
C THR A 76 14.15 -12.01 -15.42
N GLU A 77 13.26 -13.00 -15.34
CA GLU A 77 12.95 -13.90 -16.45
C GLU A 77 12.40 -13.14 -17.68
N LEU A 78 11.46 -12.22 -17.45
CA LEU A 78 10.87 -11.40 -18.52
C LEU A 78 11.92 -10.50 -19.18
N GLN A 79 12.85 -9.94 -18.41
CA GLN A 79 13.95 -9.14 -18.95
C GLN A 79 14.87 -9.97 -19.83
N LEU A 80 15.24 -11.18 -19.40
CA LEU A 80 16.04 -12.10 -20.21
C LEU A 80 15.33 -12.47 -21.51
N LYS A 81 14.05 -12.82 -21.43
CA LYS A 81 13.24 -13.13 -22.62
C LYS A 81 13.11 -11.94 -23.57
N SER A 82 12.94 -10.74 -23.04
CA SER A 82 12.89 -9.52 -23.84
C SER A 82 14.22 -9.28 -24.57
N ASN A 83 15.35 -9.46 -23.90
CA ASN A 83 16.67 -9.33 -24.50
C ASN A 83 16.91 -10.38 -25.60
N ASP A 84 16.50 -11.63 -25.37
CA ASP A 84 16.60 -12.69 -26.36
C ASP A 84 15.76 -12.37 -27.61
N MET A 85 14.56 -11.83 -27.43
CA MET A 85 13.71 -11.38 -28.53
C MET A 85 14.34 -10.20 -29.30
N GLU A 86 14.92 -9.24 -28.61
CA GLU A 86 15.61 -8.09 -29.23
C GLU A 86 16.84 -8.55 -30.02
N GLN A 87 17.60 -9.51 -29.50
CA GLN A 87 18.72 -10.12 -30.23
C GLN A 87 18.25 -10.92 -31.44
N TYR A 88 17.16 -11.66 -31.32
CA TYR A 88 16.57 -12.40 -32.43
C TYR A 88 16.09 -11.47 -33.55
N ASP A 89 15.40 -10.38 -33.19
CA ASP A 89 14.94 -9.36 -34.13
C ASP A 89 16.12 -8.69 -34.86
N ARG A 90 17.18 -8.35 -34.11
CA ARG A 90 18.39 -7.74 -34.68
C ARG A 90 19.29 -8.70 -35.44
N ARG A 91 19.04 -10.01 -35.41
CA ARG A 91 19.93 -11.02 -35.99
C ARG A 91 20.19 -10.81 -37.48
N LEU A 92 19.22 -10.28 -38.20
CA LEU A 92 19.30 -10.03 -39.65
C LEU A 92 19.54 -8.55 -39.98
N ASN A 93 19.73 -7.71 -38.98
CA ASN A 93 19.94 -6.27 -39.17
C ASN A 93 21.45 -5.98 -39.23
N ILE A 94 21.84 -5.12 -40.16
CA ILE A 94 23.19 -4.60 -40.26
C ILE A 94 23.13 -3.12 -39.91
N LEU A 95 23.95 -2.70 -38.95
CA LEU A 95 24.08 -1.30 -38.57
C LEU A 95 25.34 -0.72 -39.22
N VAL A 96 25.16 0.35 -40.00
CA VAL A 96 26.26 1.04 -40.69
C VAL A 96 26.47 2.40 -40.06
N HIS A 97 27.74 2.75 -39.80
CA HIS A 97 28.14 4.01 -39.18
C HIS A 97 29.09 4.79 -40.09
N GLY A 98 29.12 6.11 -39.90
CA GLY A 98 30.07 6.99 -40.61
C GLY A 98 29.66 7.36 -42.03
N ILE A 99 28.40 7.14 -42.40
CA ILE A 99 27.83 7.67 -43.65
C ILE A 99 27.50 9.16 -43.42
N PRO A 100 28.03 10.08 -44.24
CA PRO A 100 27.69 11.50 -44.14
C PRO A 100 26.25 11.74 -44.62
N GLU A 101 25.44 12.38 -43.77
CA GLU A 101 24.04 12.70 -44.07
C GLU A 101 23.92 13.77 -45.16
N LYS A 102 22.90 13.64 -46.02
CA LYS A 102 22.56 14.63 -47.05
C LYS A 102 21.07 14.99 -46.99
N ASP A 103 20.75 16.24 -47.31
CA ASP A 103 19.36 16.69 -47.40
C ASP A 103 18.61 15.94 -48.51
N GLY A 104 17.45 15.37 -48.16
CA GLY A 104 16.60 14.63 -49.09
C GLY A 104 17.09 13.22 -49.43
N GLU A 105 18.01 12.66 -48.64
CA GLU A 105 18.53 11.32 -48.84
C GLU A 105 17.46 10.22 -48.72
N ILE A 106 17.48 9.27 -49.64
CA ILE A 106 16.61 8.09 -49.65
C ILE A 106 17.45 6.88 -49.24
N THR A 107 17.07 6.22 -48.14
CA THR A 107 17.85 5.12 -47.55
C THR A 107 18.06 3.94 -48.50
N ASN A 108 17.08 3.63 -49.35
CA ASN A 108 17.20 2.53 -50.33
C ASN A 108 18.27 2.82 -51.38
N ASP A 109 18.34 4.05 -51.89
CA ASP A 109 19.34 4.45 -52.89
C ASP A 109 20.74 4.38 -52.28
N LEU A 110 20.89 4.86 -51.04
CA LEU A 110 22.13 4.76 -50.27
C LEU A 110 22.57 3.29 -50.07
N PHE A 111 21.63 2.39 -49.78
CA PHE A 111 21.92 0.97 -49.63
C PHE A 111 22.37 0.32 -50.95
N ILE A 112 21.73 0.66 -52.07
CA ILE A 112 22.13 0.20 -53.40
C ILE A 112 23.55 0.69 -53.73
N ASP A 113 23.84 1.97 -53.53
CA ASP A 113 25.17 2.55 -53.74
C ASP A 113 26.23 1.83 -52.89
N MET A 114 25.90 1.49 -51.64
CA MET A 114 26.78 0.69 -50.78
C MET A 114 27.00 -0.72 -51.32
N CYS A 115 25.96 -1.41 -51.77
CA CYS A 115 26.08 -2.75 -52.35
C CYS A 115 26.92 -2.75 -53.62
N ASP A 116 26.74 -1.74 -54.49
CA ASP A 116 27.55 -1.56 -55.69
C ASP A 116 29.03 -1.37 -55.36
N SER A 117 29.35 -0.65 -54.28
CA SER A 117 30.74 -0.43 -53.83
C SER A 117 31.48 -1.72 -53.46
N ILE A 118 30.74 -2.74 -53.01
CA ILE A 118 31.25 -4.08 -52.67
C ILE A 118 30.99 -5.12 -53.77
N GLN A 119 30.61 -4.67 -54.98
CA GLN A 119 30.35 -5.52 -56.14
C GLN A 119 29.18 -6.50 -55.97
N VAL A 120 28.20 -6.14 -55.14
CA VAL A 120 26.94 -6.89 -54.97
C VAL A 120 25.85 -6.17 -55.74
N ASN A 121 25.33 -6.80 -56.80
CA ASN A 121 24.31 -6.20 -57.66
C ASN A 121 22.91 -6.39 -57.07
N ILE A 122 22.35 -5.34 -56.49
CA ILE A 122 20.97 -5.29 -55.96
C ILE A 122 20.19 -4.22 -56.70
N LYS A 123 18.94 -4.51 -57.06
CA LYS A 123 18.03 -3.56 -57.70
C LYS A 123 17.01 -3.04 -56.70
N GLN A 124 16.43 -1.88 -56.98
CA GLN A 124 15.34 -1.31 -56.16
C GLN A 124 14.16 -2.28 -55.97
N THR A 125 13.88 -3.10 -56.99
CA THR A 125 12.82 -4.13 -56.95
C THR A 125 13.10 -5.26 -55.96
N ASP A 126 14.34 -5.44 -55.52
CA ASP A 126 14.74 -6.50 -54.60
C ASP A 126 14.56 -6.09 -53.13
N ILE A 127 14.36 -4.80 -52.87
CA ILE A 127 14.24 -4.17 -51.54
C ILE A 127 12.78 -3.73 -51.25
N SER A 128 11.91 -3.74 -52.27
CA SER A 128 10.53 -3.22 -52.21
C SER A 128 9.48 -4.33 -52.19
#